data_AF-A0A2D4F6A9-F1
#
_entry.id   AF-A0A2D4F6A9-F1
#
_cell.length_a   1.000
_cell.length_b   1.000
_cell.length_c   1.000
_cell.angle_alpha   90.00
_cell.angle_beta   90.00
_cell.angle_gamma   90.00
#
_symmetry.space_group_name_H-M   'P 1'
#
loop_
_entity.id
_entity.type
_entity.pdbx_description
1 polymer ?
#
loop_
_entity_poly.entity_id
_entity_poly.type
_entity_poly.pdbx_seq_one_letter_code
_entity_poly.pdbx_strand_id
1 'polypeptide(L)'
;NWRGLPFTCILGFILALGPPIAQSRTLRFVTLLYRHGDRSPVKTYPRDPYQESAWPQGFGQLSQEGMQQQWDLGQALRRRYDGFLSASYNRQEIFVRSTDFDRTLMSAEANLAGLYPPEGKQVFNPNITWQPIPVHTVPDYMEKLLRFPLSSCPRYEQLQNETRQTPEYVNMTIQNMEFLKMVANMTGIQDVSLESVWSVHDALFCETTHKMNLPAWVTPVVMTKLKELKDFSFNVLFGIHRQVEKARLQGDFFFLTIGVLLSQIRKNLTL
;
A
#
# COMPACT_ATOMS: atom_id res chain seq x y z
N ASN A 1 87.58 -30.02 -10.17
CA ASN A 1 87.13 -29.18 -11.29
C ASN A 1 85.66 -29.45 -11.57
N TRP A 2 84.86 -28.37 -11.68
CA TRP A 2 83.40 -28.29 -11.94
C TRP A 2 82.50 -28.59 -10.73
N ARG A 3 82.23 -27.61 -9.83
CA ARG A 3 81.25 -26.48 -9.86
C ARG A 3 79.78 -26.91 -9.84
N GLY A 4 79.09 -26.64 -8.72
CA GLY A 4 77.64 -26.51 -8.61
C GLY A 4 77.30 -25.29 -7.75
N LEU A 5 76.69 -24.27 -8.36
CA LEU A 5 76.22 -23.04 -7.72
C LEU A 5 74.99 -23.33 -6.82
N PRO A 6 74.80 -22.58 -5.71
CA PRO A 6 73.56 -22.66 -4.95
C PRO A 6 72.43 -21.90 -5.69
N PHE A 7 71.28 -22.55 -5.77
CA PHE A 7 70.02 -21.99 -6.27
C PHE A 7 69.66 -20.71 -5.51
N THR A 8 69.64 -19.59 -6.22
CA THR A 8 69.04 -18.33 -5.77
C THR A 8 67.51 -18.47 -5.80
N CYS A 9 66.88 -18.53 -4.63
CA CYS A 9 65.42 -18.41 -4.53
C CYS A 9 65.02 -16.95 -4.76
N ILE A 10 64.50 -16.65 -5.95
CA ILE A 10 63.84 -15.39 -6.25
C ILE A 10 62.49 -15.40 -5.51
N LEU A 11 62.38 -14.65 -4.41
CA LEU A 11 61.09 -14.34 -3.79
C LEU A 11 60.30 -13.43 -4.74
N GLY A 12 59.33 -14.01 -5.45
CA GLY A 12 58.33 -13.24 -6.19
C GLY A 12 57.37 -12.57 -5.21
N PHE A 13 57.40 -11.23 -5.15
CA PHE A 13 56.36 -10.42 -4.53
C PHE A 13 55.07 -10.56 -5.35
N ILE A 14 54.15 -11.43 -4.92
CA ILE A 14 52.78 -11.41 -5.43
C ILE A 14 52.07 -10.26 -4.72
N LEU A 15 52.01 -9.09 -5.36
CA LEU A 15 51.04 -8.05 -5.06
C LEU A 15 49.66 -8.62 -5.39
N ALA A 16 49.03 -9.27 -4.40
CA ALA A 16 47.63 -9.60 -4.43
C ALA A 16 46.83 -8.29 -4.37
N LEU A 17 46.61 -7.68 -5.54
CA LEU A 17 45.54 -6.70 -5.73
C LEU A 17 44.22 -7.46 -5.59
N GLY A 18 43.80 -7.67 -4.34
CA GLY A 18 42.47 -8.15 -4.04
C GLY A 18 41.43 -7.23 -4.70
N PRO A 19 40.29 -7.77 -5.15
CA PRO A 19 39.21 -6.94 -5.68
C PRO A 19 38.86 -5.86 -4.65
N PRO A 20 38.49 -4.63 -5.09
CA PRO A 20 38.11 -3.57 -4.17
C PRO A 20 37.06 -4.12 -3.21
N ILE A 21 37.34 -4.08 -1.91
CA ILE A 21 36.39 -4.44 -0.86
C ILE A 21 35.16 -3.60 -1.14
N ALA A 22 34.07 -4.24 -1.57
CA ALA A 22 32.83 -3.55 -1.84
C ALA A 22 32.46 -2.81 -0.55
N GLN A 23 32.50 -1.48 -0.59
CA GLN A 23 32.17 -0.66 0.56
C GLN A 23 30.79 -1.08 1.05
N SER A 24 30.70 -1.47 2.32
CA SER A 24 29.45 -1.92 2.92
C SER A 24 28.35 -0.89 2.66
N ARG A 25 27.27 -1.31 2.02
CA ARG A 25 26.14 -0.42 1.73
C ARG A 25 25.44 -0.11 3.04
N THR A 26 25.40 1.17 3.40
CA THR A 26 24.72 1.66 4.61
C THR A 26 23.35 2.21 4.24
N LEU A 27 22.30 1.80 4.99
CA LEU A 27 20.98 2.40 4.86
C LEU A 27 21.04 3.86 5.32
N ARG A 28 20.56 4.78 4.49
CA ARG A 28 20.55 6.23 4.79
C ARG A 28 19.17 6.81 4.95
N PHE A 29 18.18 6.24 4.28
CA PHE A 29 16.82 6.72 4.27
C PHE A 29 15.86 5.63 3.80
N VAL A 30 14.62 5.67 4.29
CA VAL A 30 13.54 4.78 3.88
C VAL A 30 12.23 5.57 3.77
N THR A 31 11.49 5.31 2.70
CA THR A 31 10.08 5.70 2.58
C THR A 31 9.24 4.44 2.61
N LEU A 32 8.19 4.45 3.43
CA LEU A 32 7.21 3.37 3.49
C LEU A 32 5.86 3.90 2.97
N LEU A 33 5.26 3.16 2.05
CA LEU A 33 3.87 3.32 1.66
C LEU A 33 3.16 2.00 1.91
N TYR A 34 2.15 2.03 2.76
CA TYR A 34 1.35 0.85 3.09
C TYR A 34 -0.13 1.20 3.08
N ARG A 35 -0.95 0.19 2.79
CA ARG A 35 -2.40 0.30 2.90
C ARG A 35 -2.80 0.16 4.37
N HIS A 36 -3.97 0.72 4.71
CA HIS A 36 -4.66 0.44 5.96
C HIS A 36 -4.85 -1.07 6.19
N GLY A 37 -5.07 -1.47 7.45
CA GLY A 37 -5.42 -2.85 7.81
C GLY A 37 -6.82 -3.27 7.36
N ASP A 38 -7.23 -4.49 7.73
CA ASP A 38 -8.60 -4.99 7.54
C ASP A 38 -9.69 -4.01 8.03
N ARG A 39 -10.83 -3.98 7.33
CA ARG A 39 -11.91 -3.03 7.58
C ARG A 39 -13.27 -3.60 7.22
N SER A 40 -14.32 -2.94 7.72
CA SER A 40 -15.68 -3.06 7.21
C SER A 40 -15.79 -2.56 5.75
N PRO A 41 -16.80 -2.99 4.98
CA PRO A 41 -16.98 -2.52 3.61
C PRO A 41 -17.29 -1.02 3.61
N VAL A 42 -16.88 -0.30 2.55
CA VAL A 42 -17.12 1.15 2.46
C VAL A 42 -18.57 1.50 2.12
N LYS A 43 -19.29 0.54 1.53
CA LYS A 43 -20.72 0.54 1.22
C LYS A 43 -21.11 -0.88 0.82
N THR A 44 -22.40 -1.17 0.78
CA THR A 44 -22.92 -2.43 0.24
C THR A 44 -24.01 -2.21 -0.81
N TYR A 45 -24.57 -3.30 -1.33
CA TYR A 45 -25.64 -3.31 -2.31
C TYR A 45 -27.04 -3.40 -1.66
N PRO A 46 -28.11 -2.92 -2.33
CA PRO A 46 -29.44 -2.80 -1.73
C PRO A 46 -30.03 -4.09 -1.16
N ARG A 47 -29.73 -5.24 -1.78
CA ARG A 47 -30.24 -6.56 -1.35
C ARG A 47 -29.31 -7.32 -0.41
N ASP A 48 -28.24 -6.69 0.06
CA ASP A 48 -27.36 -7.31 1.05
C ASP A 48 -28.09 -7.42 2.41
N PRO A 49 -28.16 -8.60 3.05
CA PRO A 49 -28.65 -8.70 4.42
C PRO A 49 -27.81 -7.91 5.44
N TYR A 50 -26.52 -7.66 5.17
CA TYR A 50 -25.60 -7.01 6.12
C TYR A 50 -25.43 -5.51 5.84
N GLN A 51 -26.48 -4.75 6.16
CA GLN A 51 -26.43 -3.30 6.13
C GLN A 51 -25.50 -2.73 7.23
N GLU A 52 -25.33 -1.41 7.26
CA GLU A 52 -24.34 -0.74 8.12
C GLU A 52 -24.40 -1.16 9.60
N SER A 53 -25.60 -1.38 10.13
CA SER A 53 -25.82 -1.82 11.51
C SER A 53 -25.26 -3.22 11.84
N ALA A 54 -24.95 -4.04 10.84
CA ALA A 54 -24.29 -5.33 11.04
C ALA A 54 -22.79 -5.18 11.37
N TRP A 55 -22.24 -3.98 11.16
CA TRP A 55 -20.82 -3.68 11.38
C TRP A 55 -20.67 -2.88 12.69
N PRO A 56 -19.87 -3.34 13.66
CA PRO A 56 -19.80 -2.74 15.00
C PRO A 56 -19.44 -1.23 15.03
N GLN A 57 -18.69 -0.75 14.04
CA GLN A 57 -18.33 0.66 13.88
C GLN A 57 -18.99 1.31 12.63
N GLY A 58 -19.89 0.61 11.95
CA GLY A 58 -20.43 1.04 10.66
C GLY A 58 -19.47 0.82 9.49
N PHE A 59 -19.74 1.46 8.35
CA PHE A 59 -19.03 1.23 7.09
C PHE A 59 -17.68 1.97 7.01
N GLY A 60 -16.72 1.35 6.31
CA GLY A 60 -15.42 1.92 5.99
C GLY A 60 -14.45 2.06 7.18
N GLN A 61 -14.76 1.45 8.32
CA GLN A 61 -14.03 1.56 9.58
C GLN A 61 -13.03 0.42 9.77
N LEU A 62 -11.90 0.73 10.42
CA LEU A 62 -10.85 -0.25 10.71
C LEU A 62 -11.35 -1.29 11.72
N SER A 63 -11.16 -2.57 11.42
CA SER A 63 -11.54 -3.65 12.35
C SER A 63 -10.47 -3.86 13.42
N GLN A 64 -10.79 -4.65 14.44
CA GLN A 64 -9.80 -5.07 15.43
C GLN A 64 -8.66 -5.89 14.81
N GLU A 65 -9.00 -6.75 13.84
CA GLU A 65 -8.02 -7.46 13.03
C GLU A 65 -7.12 -6.49 12.25
N GLY A 66 -7.69 -5.42 11.68
CA GLY A 66 -6.94 -4.38 11.00
C GLY A 66 -5.97 -3.62 11.91
N MET A 67 -6.36 -3.35 13.16
CA MET A 67 -5.45 -2.79 14.16
C MET A 67 -4.29 -3.73 14.47
N GLN A 68 -4.58 -5.02 14.69
CA GLN A 68 -3.57 -6.04 14.96
C GLN A 68 -2.57 -6.18 13.81
N GLN A 69 -3.07 -6.26 12.56
CA GLN A 69 -2.23 -6.33 11.36
C GLN A 69 -1.24 -5.16 11.26
N GLN A 70 -1.69 -3.94 11.59
CA GLN A 70 -0.84 -2.77 11.54
C GLN A 70 0.17 -2.74 12.69
N TRP A 71 -0.24 -3.14 13.89
CA TRP A 71 0.68 -3.31 15.02
C TRP A 71 1.77 -4.34 14.71
N ASP A 72 1.40 -5.49 14.12
CA ASP A 72 2.35 -6.53 13.70
C ASP A 72 3.31 -6.03 12.61
N LEU A 73 2.80 -5.25 11.65
CA LEU A 73 3.65 -4.57 10.67
C LEU A 73 4.63 -3.61 11.36
N GLY A 74 4.17 -2.81 12.32
CA GLY A 74 5.03 -1.93 13.12
C GLY A 74 6.16 -2.68 13.82
N GLN A 75 5.84 -3.82 14.45
CA GLN A 75 6.83 -4.69 15.08
C GLN A 75 7.82 -5.29 14.09
N ALA A 76 7.35 -5.70 12.91
CA ALA A 76 8.24 -6.18 11.85
C ALA A 76 9.18 -5.08 11.35
N LEU A 77 8.70 -3.85 11.21
CA LEU A 77 9.51 -2.68 10.84
C LEU A 77 10.53 -2.33 11.93
N ARG A 78 10.16 -2.42 13.22
CA ARG A 78 11.08 -2.21 14.35
C ARG A 78 12.26 -3.18 14.29
N ARG A 79 12.00 -4.46 14.05
CA ARG A 79 13.04 -5.49 13.89
C ARG A 79 13.88 -5.27 12.63
N ARG A 80 13.25 -4.89 11.52
CA ARG A 80 13.92 -4.68 10.23
C ARG A 80 14.89 -3.50 10.25
N TYR A 81 14.51 -2.42 10.94
CA TYR A 81 15.28 -1.18 11.00
C TYR A 81 15.97 -0.97 12.35
N ASP A 82 16.19 -2.05 13.09
CA ASP A 82 17.05 -2.01 14.27
C ASP A 82 18.47 -1.58 13.89
N GLY A 83 19.07 -0.72 14.72
CA GLY A 83 20.33 -0.04 14.41
C GLY A 83 20.27 1.07 13.36
N PHE A 84 19.16 1.24 12.64
CA PHE A 84 18.91 2.41 11.78
C PHE A 84 18.02 3.45 12.47
N LEU A 85 16.93 3.01 13.09
CA LEU A 85 16.06 3.85 13.92
C LEU A 85 16.54 3.82 15.37
N SER A 86 16.52 4.97 16.04
CA SER A 86 16.73 5.03 17.49
C SER A 86 15.70 4.16 18.22
N ALA A 87 16.11 3.54 19.34
CA ALA A 87 15.23 2.68 20.12
C ALA A 87 14.03 3.45 20.70
N SER A 88 14.26 4.68 21.13
CA SER A 88 13.22 5.63 21.55
C SER A 88 12.81 6.52 20.38
N TYR A 89 11.54 6.94 20.36
CA TYR A 89 11.02 7.84 19.34
C TYR A 89 11.80 9.16 19.32
N ASN A 90 12.23 9.60 18.13
CA ASN A 90 12.85 10.89 17.91
C ASN A 90 12.13 11.62 16.77
N ARG A 91 11.54 12.79 17.08
CA ARG A 91 10.80 13.61 16.10
C ARG A 91 11.63 14.10 14.90
N GLN A 92 12.97 14.00 14.97
CA GLN A 92 13.87 14.38 13.88
C GLN A 92 14.17 13.21 12.92
N GLU A 93 13.85 11.96 13.30
CA GLU A 93 14.17 10.75 12.52
C GLU A 93 12.99 10.25 11.68
N ILE A 94 11.76 10.50 12.13
CA ILE A 94 10.55 9.97 11.48
C ILE A 94 9.53 11.08 11.24
N PHE A 95 8.91 11.02 10.06
CA PHE A 95 7.75 11.82 9.68
C PHE A 95 6.65 10.88 9.19
N VAL A 96 5.45 11.00 9.74
CA VAL A 96 4.32 10.15 9.40
C VAL A 96 3.20 10.99 8.81
N ARG A 97 2.72 10.58 7.62
CA ARG A 97 1.60 11.20 6.92
C ARG A 97 0.56 10.14 6.57
N SER A 98 -0.72 10.48 6.77
CA SER A 98 -1.85 9.64 6.41
C SER A 98 -2.90 10.43 5.61
N THR A 99 -3.75 9.75 4.86
CA THR A 99 -4.96 10.37 4.31
C THR A 99 -5.98 10.59 5.42
N ASP A 100 -6.86 11.58 5.22
CA ASP A 100 -7.90 11.98 6.19
C ASP A 100 -9.10 11.03 6.18
N PHE A 101 -8.84 9.78 6.54
CA PHE A 101 -9.86 8.76 6.81
C PHE A 101 -9.49 8.05 8.12
N ASP A 102 -10.50 7.79 8.96
CA ASP A 102 -10.32 7.11 10.25
C ASP A 102 -9.47 5.83 10.10
N ARG A 103 -9.83 4.98 9.14
CA ARG A 103 -9.10 3.72 8.90
C ARG A 103 -7.61 3.89 8.59
N THR A 104 -7.20 4.98 7.93
CA THR A 104 -5.79 5.22 7.59
C THR A 104 -5.06 5.92 8.73
N LEU A 105 -5.73 6.80 9.48
CA LEU A 105 -5.17 7.42 10.69
C LEU A 105 -4.94 6.37 11.78
N MET A 106 -5.98 5.60 12.12
CA MET A 106 -5.91 4.52 13.11
C MET A 106 -4.90 3.42 12.72
N SER A 107 -4.77 3.12 11.42
CA SER A 107 -3.74 2.19 10.95
C SER A 107 -2.33 2.70 11.22
N ALA A 108 -2.07 3.99 10.96
CA ALA A 108 -0.76 4.58 11.24
C ALA A 108 -0.47 4.61 12.75
N GLU A 109 -1.46 4.92 13.58
CA GLU A 109 -1.34 4.90 15.04
C GLU A 109 -1.07 3.49 15.59
N ALA A 110 -1.80 2.47 15.11
CA ALA A 110 -1.56 1.08 15.50
C ALA A 110 -0.17 0.60 15.05
N ASN A 111 0.26 0.97 13.85
CA ASN A 111 1.61 0.69 13.35
C ASN A 111 2.68 1.34 14.23
N LEU A 112 2.51 2.62 14.57
CA LEU A 112 3.41 3.35 15.45
C LEU A 112 3.47 2.77 16.86
N ALA A 113 2.35 2.24 17.38
CA ALA A 113 2.31 1.54 18.66
C ALA A 113 3.16 0.24 18.64
N GLY A 114 3.21 -0.44 17.50
CA GLY A 114 4.11 -1.59 17.31
C GLY A 114 5.56 -1.18 17.03
N LEU A 115 5.78 -0.05 16.37
CA LEU A 115 7.11 0.44 16.00
C LEU A 115 7.88 1.05 17.19
N TYR A 116 7.20 1.80 18.06
CA TYR A 116 7.80 2.56 19.16
C TYR A 116 7.06 2.35 20.51
N PRO A 117 7.06 1.13 21.06
CA PRO A 117 6.66 0.95 22.46
C PRO A 117 7.56 1.83 23.36
N PRO A 118 7.00 2.60 24.30
CA PRO A 118 7.77 3.52 25.12
C PRO A 118 8.67 2.78 26.10
N GLU A 119 9.91 3.25 26.21
CA GLU A 119 10.91 2.74 27.16
C GLU A 119 11.54 3.88 27.95
N GLY A 120 11.98 3.59 29.18
CA GLY A 120 12.69 4.54 30.04
C GLY A 120 11.93 5.86 30.21
N LYS A 121 12.55 6.97 29.80
CA LYS A 121 12.01 8.33 29.99
C LYS A 121 10.80 8.66 29.10
N GLN A 122 10.50 7.85 28.09
CA GLN A 122 9.32 8.04 27.23
C GLN A 122 8.06 7.39 27.79
N VAL A 123 8.17 6.60 28.86
CA VAL A 123 7.01 6.07 29.57
C VAL A 123 6.38 7.21 30.38
N PHE A 124 5.31 7.81 29.85
CA PHE A 124 4.57 8.87 30.55
C PHE A 124 3.57 8.31 31.58
N ASN A 125 3.15 7.05 31.40
CA ASN A 125 2.26 6.33 32.31
C ASN A 125 2.68 4.84 32.37
N PRO A 126 3.02 4.29 33.54
CA PRO A 126 3.51 2.91 33.66
C PRO A 126 2.45 1.85 33.33
N ASN A 127 1.16 2.20 33.33
CA ASN A 127 0.08 1.29 32.98
C ASN A 127 -0.23 1.26 31.47
N ILE A 128 0.47 2.06 30.67
CA ILE A 128 0.22 2.21 29.23
C ILE A 128 1.53 1.98 28.47
N THR A 129 1.57 0.90 27.68
CA THR A 129 2.73 0.57 26.82
C THR A 129 2.63 1.22 25.44
N TRP A 130 2.10 2.44 25.38
CA TRP A 130 1.88 3.24 24.19
C TRP A 130 2.34 4.67 24.45
N GLN A 131 2.78 5.37 23.41
CA GLN A 131 3.08 6.80 23.46
C GLN A 131 2.48 7.53 22.26
N PRO A 132 2.04 8.79 22.43
CA PRO A 132 1.53 9.58 21.32
C PRO A 132 2.67 9.94 20.35
N ILE A 133 2.53 9.55 19.09
CA ILE A 133 3.41 9.94 17.99
C ILE A 133 2.57 10.68 16.94
N PRO A 134 2.98 11.89 16.50
CA PRO A 134 2.19 12.67 15.55
C PRO A 134 1.97 11.97 14.20
N VAL A 135 0.72 11.88 13.76
CA VAL A 135 0.32 11.50 12.41
C VAL A 135 -0.23 12.74 11.70
N HIS A 136 0.44 13.19 10.65
CA HIS A 136 0.03 14.39 9.91
C HIS A 136 -0.97 14.03 8.80
N THR A 137 -1.95 14.89 8.57
CA THR A 137 -2.90 14.74 7.48
C THR A 137 -3.27 16.08 6.86
N VAL A 138 -3.99 16.03 5.74
CA VAL A 138 -4.62 17.19 5.11
C VAL A 138 -6.05 16.80 4.76
N PRO A 139 -7.02 17.73 4.79
CA PRO A 139 -8.39 17.43 4.41
C PRO A 139 -8.50 16.73 3.04
N ASP A 140 -9.46 15.82 2.88
CA ASP A 140 -9.61 14.98 1.67
C ASP A 140 -9.64 15.77 0.35
N TYR A 141 -10.26 16.96 0.34
CA TYR A 141 -10.34 17.83 -0.84
C TYR A 141 -8.99 18.52 -1.19
N MET A 142 -8.05 18.55 -0.25
CA MET A 142 -6.68 19.06 -0.44
C MET A 142 -5.67 17.93 -0.65
N GLU A 143 -6.08 16.66 -0.54
CA GLU A 143 -5.21 15.51 -0.70
C GLU A 143 -4.80 15.34 -2.16
N LYS A 144 -3.50 15.45 -2.43
CA LYS A 144 -2.91 15.37 -3.78
C LYS A 144 -1.81 14.32 -3.90
N LEU A 145 -1.51 13.61 -2.80
CA LEU A 145 -0.33 12.77 -2.66
C LEU A 145 -0.63 11.30 -2.44
N LEU A 146 -1.57 10.99 -1.54
CA LEU A 146 -1.78 9.60 -1.08
C LEU A 146 -3.12 9.00 -1.49
N ARG A 147 -4.04 9.79 -2.06
CA ARG A 147 -5.35 9.31 -2.51
C ARG A 147 -5.45 9.34 -4.03
N PHE A 148 -5.75 8.19 -4.60
CA PHE A 148 -5.91 8.03 -6.05
C PHE A 148 -7.26 7.38 -6.40
N PRO A 149 -7.84 7.73 -7.55
CA PRO A 149 -7.36 8.75 -8.49
C PRO A 149 -7.53 10.18 -7.93
N LEU A 150 -6.66 11.09 -8.37
CA LEU A 150 -6.73 12.51 -8.04
C LEU A 150 -8.00 13.13 -8.63
N SER A 151 -8.71 13.91 -7.81
CA SER A 151 -9.87 14.67 -8.25
C SER A 151 -9.47 15.81 -9.18
N SER A 152 -10.37 16.20 -10.09
CA SER A 152 -10.24 17.40 -10.94
C SER A 152 -9.03 17.37 -11.88
N CYS A 153 -8.85 16.28 -12.63
CA CYS A 153 -7.82 16.16 -13.67
C CYS A 153 -8.45 15.92 -15.05
N PRO A 154 -8.75 16.99 -15.83
CA PRO A 154 -9.46 16.87 -17.10
C PRO A 154 -8.79 15.93 -18.11
N ARG A 155 -7.45 15.95 -18.17
CA ARG A 155 -6.70 15.05 -19.08
C ARG A 155 -6.84 13.59 -18.65
N TYR A 156 -6.85 13.30 -17.35
CA TYR A 156 -7.05 11.93 -16.87
C TYR A 156 -8.47 11.43 -17.20
N GLU A 157 -9.49 12.29 -17.05
CA GLU A 157 -10.86 11.95 -17.44
C GLU A 157 -10.97 11.63 -18.94
N GLN A 158 -10.30 12.40 -19.80
CA GLN A 158 -10.20 12.10 -21.23
C GLN A 158 -9.56 10.73 -21.47
N LEU A 159 -8.43 10.43 -20.81
CA LEU A 159 -7.77 9.14 -20.94
C LEU A 159 -8.64 7.98 -20.46
N GLN A 160 -9.46 8.17 -19.41
CA GLN A 160 -10.42 7.17 -18.96
C GLN A 160 -11.50 6.93 -20.03
N ASN A 161 -12.02 7.98 -20.67
CA ASN A 161 -12.97 7.85 -21.77
C ASN A 161 -12.36 7.14 -22.99
N GLU A 162 -11.12 7.49 -23.37
CA GLU A 162 -10.37 6.80 -24.43
C GLU A 162 -10.17 5.32 -24.07
N THR A 163 -9.90 5.00 -22.80
CA THR A 163 -9.74 3.61 -22.32
C THR A 163 -11.00 2.79 -22.51
N ARG A 164 -12.18 3.37 -22.20
CA ARG A 164 -13.48 2.71 -22.38
C ARG A 164 -13.80 2.35 -23.84
N GLN A 165 -13.16 3.03 -24.79
CA GLN A 165 -13.32 2.78 -26.22
C GLN A 165 -12.33 1.74 -26.78
N THR A 166 -11.36 1.30 -25.97
CA THR A 166 -10.38 0.30 -26.42
C THR A 166 -11.04 -1.07 -26.65
N PRO A 167 -10.55 -1.86 -27.62
CA PRO A 167 -11.05 -3.22 -27.84
C PRO A 167 -10.97 -4.10 -26.59
N GLU A 168 -9.94 -3.91 -25.75
CA GLU A 168 -9.77 -4.67 -24.50
C GLU A 168 -10.92 -4.42 -23.52
N TYR A 169 -11.27 -3.16 -23.25
CA TYR A 169 -12.39 -2.80 -22.37
C TYR A 169 -13.73 -3.25 -22.95
N VAL A 170 -13.95 -3.00 -24.24
CA VAL A 170 -15.20 -3.37 -24.92
C VAL A 170 -15.39 -4.89 -24.92
N ASN A 171 -14.35 -5.66 -25.24
CA ASN A 171 -14.42 -7.12 -25.23
C ASN A 171 -14.66 -7.66 -23.82
N MET A 172 -13.97 -7.12 -22.80
CA MET A 172 -14.21 -7.51 -21.40
C MET A 172 -15.65 -7.23 -20.99
N THR A 173 -16.24 -6.12 -21.45
CA THR A 173 -17.63 -5.78 -21.17
C THR A 173 -18.59 -6.77 -21.83
N ILE A 174 -18.42 -7.02 -23.14
CA ILE A 174 -19.29 -7.92 -23.91
C ILE A 174 -19.23 -9.35 -23.37
N GLN A 175 -18.02 -9.86 -23.10
CA GLN A 175 -17.82 -11.23 -22.60
C GLN A 175 -18.45 -11.46 -21.23
N ASN A 176 -18.62 -10.41 -20.42
CA ASN A 176 -19.12 -10.52 -19.06
C ASN A 176 -20.52 -9.90 -18.89
N MET A 177 -21.18 -9.50 -19.98
CA MET A 177 -22.46 -8.80 -19.93
C MET A 177 -23.54 -9.61 -19.20
N GLU A 178 -23.66 -10.91 -19.50
CA GLU A 178 -24.67 -11.76 -18.83
C GLU A 178 -24.37 -11.97 -17.35
N PHE A 179 -23.09 -12.05 -16.98
CA PHE A 179 -22.68 -12.12 -15.57
C PHE A 179 -23.01 -10.82 -14.84
N LEU A 180 -22.72 -9.66 -15.44
CA LEU A 180 -23.03 -8.34 -14.87
C LEU A 180 -24.54 -8.15 -14.70
N LYS A 181 -25.36 -8.59 -15.66
CA LYS A 181 -26.83 -8.60 -15.54
C LYS A 181 -27.31 -9.47 -14.40
N MET A 182 -26.73 -10.67 -14.24
CA MET A 182 -27.05 -11.55 -13.12
C MET A 182 -26.71 -10.86 -11.78
N VAL A 183 -25.53 -10.26 -11.66
CA VAL A 183 -25.12 -9.51 -10.46
C VAL A 183 -26.08 -8.35 -10.19
N ALA A 184 -26.45 -7.56 -11.21
CA ALA A 184 -27.43 -6.47 -11.07
C ALA A 184 -28.76 -6.97 -10.50
N ASN A 185 -29.28 -8.07 -11.06
CA ASN A 185 -30.52 -8.68 -10.57
C ASN A 185 -30.37 -9.17 -9.12
N MET A 186 -29.29 -9.87 -8.77
CA MET A 186 -29.12 -10.41 -7.41
C MET A 186 -28.88 -9.33 -6.35
N THR A 187 -28.20 -8.25 -6.72
CA THR A 187 -27.82 -7.17 -5.80
C THR A 187 -28.87 -6.06 -5.68
N GLY A 188 -29.76 -5.94 -6.67
CA GLY A 188 -30.71 -4.82 -6.76
C GLY A 188 -30.10 -3.52 -7.26
N ILE A 189 -28.86 -3.54 -7.74
CA ILE A 189 -28.22 -2.39 -8.41
C ILE A 189 -28.79 -2.27 -9.82
N GLN A 190 -29.21 -1.07 -10.23
CA GLN A 190 -29.81 -0.84 -11.55
C GLN A 190 -28.85 -1.12 -12.71
N ASP A 191 -27.61 -0.65 -12.63
CA ASP A 191 -26.59 -0.81 -13.67
C ASP A 191 -25.24 -1.21 -13.06
N VAL A 192 -24.88 -2.49 -13.21
CA VAL A 192 -23.59 -3.03 -12.79
C VAL A 192 -22.67 -3.05 -14.00
N SER A 193 -21.59 -2.29 -13.93
CA SER A 193 -20.57 -2.17 -14.97
C SER A 193 -19.23 -2.70 -14.46
N LEU A 194 -18.25 -2.78 -15.37
CA LEU A 194 -16.88 -3.10 -14.99
C LEU A 194 -16.33 -2.12 -13.94
N GLU A 195 -16.84 -0.89 -13.86
CA GLU A 195 -16.39 0.14 -12.92
C GLU A 195 -17.17 0.16 -11.59
N SER A 196 -18.34 -0.46 -11.51
CA SER A 196 -19.15 -0.50 -10.28
C SER A 196 -19.12 -1.86 -9.56
N VAL A 197 -18.80 -2.94 -10.29
CA VAL A 197 -18.78 -4.32 -9.78
C VAL A 197 -17.79 -4.52 -8.62
N TRP A 198 -16.72 -3.73 -8.55
CA TRP A 198 -15.76 -3.82 -7.44
C TRP A 198 -16.41 -3.61 -6.07
N SER A 199 -17.47 -2.80 -5.99
CA SER A 199 -18.13 -2.49 -4.72
C SER A 199 -18.92 -3.68 -4.18
N VAL A 200 -19.50 -4.50 -5.08
CA VAL A 200 -20.14 -5.77 -4.71
C VAL A 200 -19.10 -6.76 -4.21
N HIS A 201 -17.97 -6.87 -4.91
CA HIS A 201 -16.86 -7.72 -4.45
C HIS A 201 -16.31 -7.26 -3.09
N ASP A 202 -16.10 -5.95 -2.87
CA ASP A 202 -15.58 -5.41 -1.60
C ASP A 202 -16.48 -5.79 -0.41
N ALA A 203 -17.80 -5.62 -0.55
CA ALA A 203 -18.79 -6.02 0.44
C ALA A 203 -18.68 -7.51 0.80
N LEU A 204 -18.83 -8.37 -0.22
CA LEU A 204 -18.80 -9.82 -0.04
C LEU A 204 -17.44 -10.31 0.49
N PHE A 205 -16.33 -9.68 0.09
CA PHE A 205 -14.99 -10.00 0.58
C PHE A 205 -14.84 -9.66 2.07
N CYS A 206 -15.30 -8.47 2.49
CA CYS A 206 -15.32 -8.08 3.90
C CYS A 206 -16.18 -9.02 4.73
N GLU A 207 -17.39 -9.35 4.27
CA GLU A 207 -18.30 -10.31 4.91
C GLU A 207 -17.65 -11.70 5.06
N THR A 208 -17.01 -12.20 3.99
CA THR A 208 -16.29 -13.48 4.00
C THR A 208 -15.16 -13.47 5.02
N THR A 209 -14.37 -12.40 5.05
CA THR A 209 -13.24 -12.22 5.98
C THR A 209 -13.72 -12.25 7.43
N HIS A 210 -14.89 -11.66 7.69
CA HIS A 210 -15.53 -11.65 9.00
C HIS A 210 -16.45 -12.85 9.26
N LYS A 211 -16.33 -13.91 8.44
CA LYS A 211 -17.04 -15.20 8.61
C LYS A 211 -18.57 -15.06 8.63
N MET A 212 -19.09 -14.05 7.92
CA MET A 212 -20.52 -13.87 7.73
C MET A 212 -21.07 -14.87 6.70
N ASN A 213 -22.34 -15.22 6.81
CA ASN A 213 -22.99 -16.14 5.87
C ASN A 213 -23.39 -15.39 4.61
N LEU A 214 -22.76 -15.73 3.48
CA LEU A 214 -23.07 -15.09 2.21
C LEU A 214 -24.40 -15.59 1.61
N PRO A 215 -25.07 -14.79 0.77
CA PRO A 215 -26.24 -15.24 0.02
C PRO A 215 -25.95 -16.44 -0.90
N ALA A 216 -26.94 -17.29 -1.13
CA ALA A 216 -26.78 -18.55 -1.89
C ALA A 216 -26.27 -18.37 -3.33
N TRP A 217 -26.49 -17.22 -3.96
CA TRP A 217 -25.99 -16.93 -5.30
C TRP A 217 -24.47 -16.71 -5.34
N VAL A 218 -23.84 -16.41 -4.21
CA VAL A 218 -22.40 -16.13 -4.08
C VAL A 218 -21.64 -17.45 -3.92
N THR A 219 -21.51 -18.18 -5.02
CA THR A 219 -20.67 -19.39 -5.06
C THR A 219 -19.19 -19.03 -5.18
N PRO A 220 -18.25 -19.97 -4.92
CA PRO A 220 -16.82 -19.73 -5.15
C PRO A 220 -16.49 -19.28 -6.58
N VAL A 221 -17.22 -19.77 -7.58
CA VAL A 221 -17.08 -19.38 -8.99
C VAL A 221 -17.51 -17.93 -9.19
N VAL A 222 -18.64 -17.53 -8.61
CA VAL A 222 -19.12 -16.14 -8.66
C VAL A 222 -18.16 -15.19 -7.95
N MET A 223 -17.67 -15.56 -6.76
CA MET A 223 -16.70 -14.76 -6.02
C MET A 223 -15.40 -14.58 -6.82
N THR A 224 -14.89 -15.65 -7.43
CA THR A 224 -13.70 -15.60 -8.30
C THR A 224 -13.94 -14.67 -9.49
N LYS A 225 -15.11 -14.75 -10.11
CA LYS A 225 -15.45 -13.91 -11.26
C LYS A 225 -15.58 -12.43 -10.88
N LEU A 226 -16.21 -12.14 -9.75
CA LEU A 226 -16.27 -10.79 -9.19
C LEU A 226 -14.86 -10.24 -8.94
N LYS A 227 -13.95 -11.07 -8.40
CA LYS A 227 -12.55 -10.69 -8.18
C LYS A 227 -11.83 -10.37 -9.48
N GLU A 228 -11.98 -11.19 -10.52
CA GLU A 228 -11.39 -10.94 -11.85
C GLU A 228 -11.83 -9.59 -12.41
N LEU A 229 -13.14 -9.30 -12.38
CA LEU A 229 -13.68 -8.05 -12.91
C LEU A 229 -13.27 -6.85 -12.05
N LYS A 230 -13.21 -7.02 -10.73
CA LYS A 230 -12.66 -6.01 -9.83
C LYS A 230 -11.19 -5.74 -10.16
N ASP A 231 -10.36 -6.76 -10.32
CA ASP A 231 -8.93 -6.58 -10.64
C ASP A 231 -8.73 -5.90 -12.00
N PHE A 232 -9.54 -6.26 -12.99
CA PHE A 232 -9.60 -5.56 -14.28
C PHE A 232 -10.00 -4.09 -14.11
N SER A 233 -11.03 -3.79 -13.32
CA SER A 233 -11.46 -2.42 -13.02
C SER A 233 -10.33 -1.56 -12.44
N PHE A 234 -9.52 -2.12 -11.55
CA PHE A 234 -8.37 -1.39 -11.00
C PHE A 234 -7.25 -1.22 -12.03
N ASN A 235 -7.06 -2.19 -12.95
CA ASN A 235 -6.13 -2.04 -14.06
C ASN A 235 -6.56 -0.92 -15.03
N VAL A 236 -7.87 -0.75 -15.29
CA VAL A 236 -8.40 0.35 -16.12
C VAL A 236 -7.97 1.73 -15.60
N LEU A 237 -7.88 1.91 -14.28
CA LEU A 237 -7.54 3.20 -13.67
C LEU A 237 -6.14 3.70 -14.05
N PHE A 238 -5.17 2.80 -14.20
CA PHE A 238 -3.76 3.18 -14.37
C PHE A 238 -3.10 2.59 -15.61
N GLY A 239 -3.67 1.52 -16.18
CA GLY A 239 -3.14 0.76 -17.30
C GLY A 239 -4.03 0.80 -18.55
N ILE A 240 -3.92 -0.28 -19.34
CA ILE A 240 -4.60 -0.57 -20.61
C ILE A 240 -4.26 0.42 -21.73
N HIS A 241 -4.59 1.69 -21.54
CA HIS A 241 -4.39 2.75 -22.51
C HIS A 241 -3.54 3.87 -21.90
N ARG A 242 -2.50 4.29 -22.64
CA ARG A 242 -1.62 5.42 -22.28
C ARG A 242 -1.13 5.34 -20.83
N GLN A 243 -0.74 4.14 -20.37
CA GLN A 243 -0.35 3.86 -18.98
C GLN A 243 0.69 4.85 -18.44
N VAL A 244 1.74 5.17 -19.23
CA VAL A 244 2.77 6.12 -18.80
C VAL A 244 2.15 7.50 -18.53
N GLU A 245 1.27 7.99 -19.42
CA GLU A 245 0.61 9.29 -19.26
C GLU A 245 -0.32 9.32 -18.06
N LYS A 246 -1.11 8.25 -17.83
CA LYS A 246 -1.93 8.10 -16.63
C LYS A 246 -1.08 8.08 -15.36
N ALA A 247 0.04 7.35 -15.38
CA ALA A 247 0.99 7.33 -14.27
C ALA A 247 1.58 8.72 -14.02
N ARG A 248 1.80 9.56 -15.04
CA ARG A 248 2.23 10.94 -14.83
C ARG A 248 1.17 11.82 -14.18
N LEU A 249 -0.09 11.61 -14.53
CA LEU A 249 -1.19 12.41 -13.99
C LEU A 249 -1.62 11.97 -12.58
N GLN A 250 -1.37 10.71 -12.24
CA GLN A 250 -1.79 10.10 -10.98
C GLN A 250 -0.59 9.81 -10.07
N GLY A 251 0.38 9.03 -10.53
CA GLY A 251 1.55 8.62 -9.76
C GLY A 251 2.67 9.67 -9.66
N ASP A 252 2.90 10.51 -10.68
CA ASP A 252 4.10 11.37 -10.67
C ASP A 252 4.07 12.40 -9.56
N PHE A 253 2.92 12.84 -9.00
CA PHE A 253 2.99 13.71 -7.83
C PHE A 253 3.65 13.00 -6.64
N PHE A 254 3.33 11.71 -6.44
CA PHE A 254 3.94 10.86 -5.42
C PHE A 254 5.40 10.54 -5.74
N PHE A 255 5.71 10.10 -6.96
CA PHE A 255 7.10 9.81 -7.37
C PHE A 255 7.97 11.07 -7.44
N LEU A 256 7.40 12.23 -7.80
CA LEU A 256 8.07 13.52 -7.75
C LEU A 256 8.28 13.95 -6.31
N THR A 257 7.32 13.80 -5.40
CA THR A 257 7.57 14.10 -3.97
C THR A 257 8.61 13.16 -3.37
N ILE A 258 8.59 11.85 -3.65
CA ILE A 258 9.66 10.94 -3.22
C ILE A 258 10.98 11.31 -3.89
N GLY A 259 10.99 11.59 -5.19
CA GLY A 259 12.18 11.99 -5.94
C GLY A 259 12.77 13.32 -5.46
N VAL A 260 11.93 14.29 -5.12
CA VAL A 260 12.30 15.57 -4.52
C VAL A 260 12.79 15.35 -3.10
N LEU A 261 12.12 14.52 -2.28
CA LEU A 261 12.60 14.18 -0.94
C LEU A 261 13.98 13.51 -1.02
N LEU A 262 14.14 12.50 -1.87
CA LEU A 262 15.40 11.80 -2.10
C LEU A 262 16.48 12.72 -2.66
N SER A 263 16.12 13.69 -3.51
CA SER A 263 17.04 14.71 -4.04
C SER A 263 17.51 15.67 -2.95
N GLN A 264 16.59 16.15 -2.10
CA GLN A 264 16.92 17.01 -0.95
C GLN A 264 17.76 16.26 0.09
N ILE A 265 17.43 14.99 0.35
CA ILE A 265 18.20 14.11 1.24
C ILE A 265 19.60 13.85 0.66
N ARG A 266 19.74 13.58 -0.64
CA ARG A 266 21.06 13.46 -1.28
C ARG A 266 21.88 14.73 -1.12
N LYS A 267 21.28 15.91 -1.32
CA LYS A 267 21.97 17.20 -1.14
C LYS A 267 22.45 17.41 0.30
N ASN A 268 21.65 17.02 1.29
CA ASN A 268 22.00 17.14 2.71
C ASN A 268 22.96 16.04 3.22
N LEU A 269 23.05 14.90 2.53
CA LEU A 269 24.00 13.81 2.84
C LEU A 269 25.37 13.98 2.16
N THR A 270 25.52 14.93 1.24
CA THR A 270 26.78 15.26 0.55
C THR A 270 27.52 16.48 1.13
N LEU A 271 27.12 16.92 2.32
CA LEU A 271 27.90 17.81 3.19
C LEU A 271 28.51 17.00 4.34
#